data_AF-A0A956H7F8-F1
#
_entry.id   AF-A0A956H7F8-F1
#
_cell.length_a   1.000
_cell.length_b   1.000
_cell.length_c   1.000
_cell.angle_alpha   90.00
_cell.angle_beta   90.00
_cell.angle_gamma   90.00
#
_symmetry.space_group_name_H-M   'P 1'
#
loop_
_entity.id
_entity.type
_entity.pdbx_description
1 polymer ?
#
loop_
_entity_poly.entity_id
_entity_poly.type
_entity_poly.pdbx_seq_one_letter_code
_entity_poly.pdbx_strand_id
1 'polypeptide(L)'
;RGAHSRLAGEVGDDDGTRTLHGRILAGALPKGLVSAATRRRLHRRSPLARASLGKRGEASPSGALTGAFLSRSRQLLRFAKPTIPTGTVFADSASLSSIANLAKQGTNAKTSNQTVAQAKSISLVQPVGAKVLAGKLGALGTRAKGAPAPAPTPAELELRALANAARAGLDPDAILGARLQTLVRAPTGWARAQWQQATKASPVPARLQACPSFDAPLIDALIARDPELLMPGVGRLPADSIGLAQINGAFVEAFLLGANHELAREFVWREYPADLGDTWLRRFWDTLDEGGQPSFDIAPVDRWKPRALGTHQQGVDPARTLVLVIKGQLLRRYPDTLIYAVPAAWQGAVRIEGPQDRLHPAFVGALGRDVAFLGFCFPAGVDVRRDVIGSPRAGAGRPGWFFAFEQPATGPRFGLDLGRSQQAGRIPATWSELSWVHVMGTGPAQSHLPLSPLAARNPTRPYDDEGANTWTERWALDAAAMARITFQRPVRMLVHADQLLSAPSEQES
;
A
#
# COMPACT_ATOMS: atom_id res chain seq x y z
N ARG A 1 18.91 -4.83 -42.58
CA ARG A 1 18.82 -5.61 -43.84
C ARG A 1 17.92 -6.81 -43.57
N GLY A 2 16.85 -6.98 -44.36
CA GLY A 2 15.96 -8.13 -44.28
C GLY A 2 14.52 -7.86 -43.80
N ALA A 3 13.84 -6.85 -44.35
CA ALA A 3 12.38 -6.81 -44.30
C ALA A 3 11.85 -7.25 -45.67
N HIS A 4 11.16 -8.39 -45.69
CA HIS A 4 10.58 -9.01 -46.88
C HIS A 4 9.60 -8.04 -47.57
N SER A 5 9.71 -7.89 -48.88
CA SER A 5 8.90 -7.01 -49.75
C SER A 5 7.42 -7.37 -49.88
N ARG A 6 6.86 -8.23 -49.01
CA ARG A 6 5.42 -8.52 -48.92
C ARG A 6 4.70 -7.77 -47.79
N LEU A 7 5.38 -6.86 -47.09
CA LEU A 7 4.82 -6.10 -45.96
C LEU A 7 4.50 -4.63 -46.27
N ALA A 8 4.78 -4.17 -47.49
CA ALA A 8 4.32 -2.86 -47.98
C ALA A 8 3.08 -3.08 -48.86
N GLY A 9 1.92 -3.22 -48.22
CA GLY A 9 0.63 -3.15 -48.91
C GLY A 9 0.02 -1.79 -48.66
N GLU A 10 -0.12 -1.00 -49.73
CA GLU A 10 -0.84 0.26 -49.76
C GLU A 10 -2.29 0.09 -49.31
N VAL A 11 -2.86 1.18 -48.77
CA VAL A 11 -4.28 1.30 -48.44
C VAL A 11 -5.03 1.43 -49.76
N GLY A 12 -5.50 0.30 -50.28
CA GLY A 12 -6.45 0.26 -51.39
C GLY A 12 -7.87 0.29 -50.86
N ASP A 13 -8.67 1.21 -51.41
CA ASP A 13 -10.10 1.33 -51.18
C ASP A 13 -10.83 0.05 -51.61
N ASP A 14 -11.87 -0.29 -50.84
CA ASP A 14 -12.80 -1.42 -51.00
C ASP A 14 -12.27 -2.83 -50.63
N ASP A 15 -12.71 -3.25 -49.43
CA ASP A 15 -12.73 -4.62 -48.89
C ASP A 15 -11.37 -5.27 -48.50
N GLY A 16 -10.76 -4.82 -47.39
CA GLY A 16 -9.54 -5.48 -46.91
C GLY A 16 -9.09 -5.22 -45.46
N THR A 17 -9.45 -6.10 -44.51
CA THR A 17 -8.63 -6.31 -43.29
C THR A 17 -8.45 -7.80 -42.97
N ARG A 18 -7.42 -8.45 -43.55
CA ARG A 18 -7.06 -9.86 -43.26
C ARG A 18 -5.81 -10.04 -42.38
N THR A 19 -5.18 -8.99 -41.87
CA THR A 19 -4.01 -9.15 -40.99
C THR A 19 -4.29 -8.68 -39.55
N LEU A 20 -3.87 -9.50 -38.59
CA LEU A 20 -3.98 -9.21 -37.15
C LEU A 20 -3.28 -7.89 -36.78
N HIS A 21 -2.21 -7.55 -37.52
CA HIS A 21 -1.45 -6.31 -37.36
C HIS A 21 -2.27 -5.07 -37.78
N GLY A 22 -3.05 -5.15 -38.88
CA GLY A 22 -3.94 -4.07 -39.31
C GLY A 22 -5.05 -3.80 -38.29
N ARG A 23 -5.62 -4.85 -37.69
CA ARG A 23 -6.65 -4.72 -36.64
C ARG A 23 -6.11 -4.18 -35.32
N ILE A 24 -4.83 -4.40 -35.01
CA ILE A 24 -4.19 -3.86 -33.81
C ILE A 24 -3.80 -2.39 -34.02
N LEU A 25 -3.36 -1.99 -35.22
CA LEU A 25 -3.08 -0.59 -35.56
C LEU A 25 -4.35 0.26 -35.65
N ALA A 26 -5.48 -0.32 -36.07
CA ALA A 26 -6.79 0.35 -36.08
C ALA A 26 -7.46 0.39 -34.69
N GLY A 27 -6.89 -0.25 -33.67
CA GLY A 27 -7.41 -0.25 -32.30
C GLY A 27 -6.80 0.87 -31.45
N ALA A 28 -7.60 1.46 -30.55
CA ALA A 28 -7.19 2.53 -29.63
C ALA A 28 -6.29 2.03 -28.46
N LEU A 29 -5.44 1.04 -28.69
CA LEU A 29 -4.53 0.50 -27.68
C LEU A 29 -3.16 1.20 -27.77
N PRO A 30 -2.56 1.59 -26.63
CA PRO A 30 -1.22 2.17 -26.61
C PRO A 30 -0.18 1.24 -27.24
N LYS A 31 0.74 1.80 -28.04
CA LYS A 31 1.90 1.07 -28.56
C LYS A 31 2.74 0.53 -27.39
N GLY A 32 2.89 -0.79 -27.30
CA GLY A 32 3.76 -1.45 -26.31
C GLY A 32 3.09 -2.43 -25.33
N LEU A 33 1.76 -2.54 -25.32
CA LEU A 33 1.02 -3.33 -24.32
C LEU A 33 1.12 -4.87 -24.45
N VAL A 34 1.83 -5.40 -25.46
CA VAL A 34 1.98 -6.85 -25.64
C VAL A 34 3.45 -7.25 -25.71
N SER A 35 4.01 -7.54 -24.54
CA SER A 35 5.35 -8.13 -24.42
C SER A 35 5.43 -9.48 -25.16
N ALA A 36 6.64 -9.88 -25.56
CA ALA A 36 6.88 -11.18 -26.17
C ALA A 36 6.45 -12.34 -25.25
N ALA A 37 6.56 -12.18 -23.93
CA ALA A 37 6.13 -13.17 -22.94
C ALA A 37 4.61 -13.35 -22.92
N THR A 38 3.86 -12.24 -23.00
CA THR A 38 2.39 -12.26 -23.09
C THR A 38 1.93 -12.95 -24.39
N ARG A 39 2.66 -12.75 -25.49
CA ARG A 39 2.41 -13.41 -26.78
C ARG A 39 2.59 -14.93 -26.73
N ARG A 40 3.62 -15.43 -26.02
CA ARG A 40 3.85 -16.87 -25.83
C ARG A 40 2.73 -17.53 -25.03
N ARG A 41 2.21 -16.85 -24.00
CA ARG A 41 1.14 -17.36 -23.14
C ARG A 41 -0.26 -17.33 -23.78
N LEU A 42 -0.47 -16.51 -24.81
CA LEU A 42 -1.76 -16.34 -25.50
C LEU A 42 -1.84 -17.01 -26.88
N HIS A 43 -0.80 -17.76 -27.28
CA HIS A 43 -0.85 -18.49 -28.55
C HIS A 43 -1.85 -19.64 -28.51
N ARG A 44 -2.34 -20.06 -29.69
CA ARG A 44 -3.50 -20.95 -29.86
C ARG A 44 -3.36 -22.35 -29.22
N ARG A 45 -2.14 -22.83 -28.94
CA ARG A 45 -1.88 -24.13 -28.27
C ARG A 45 -1.54 -24.00 -26.78
N SER A 46 -1.57 -22.78 -26.23
CA SER A 46 -1.31 -22.56 -24.80
C SER A 46 -2.37 -23.25 -23.92
N PRO A 47 -2.01 -23.62 -22.68
CA PRO A 47 -2.97 -24.16 -21.71
C PRO A 47 -4.15 -23.21 -21.46
N LEU A 48 -3.89 -21.90 -21.42
CA LEU A 48 -4.90 -20.84 -21.28
C LEU A 48 -5.90 -20.82 -22.44
N ALA A 49 -5.42 -20.92 -23.68
CA ALA A 49 -6.30 -20.97 -24.86
C ALA A 49 -7.17 -22.24 -24.89
N ARG A 50 -6.65 -23.36 -24.38
CA ARG A 50 -7.41 -24.63 -24.27
C ARG A 50 -8.46 -24.62 -23.18
N ALA A 51 -8.23 -23.89 -22.10
CA ALA A 51 -9.20 -23.71 -21.01
C ALA A 51 -10.31 -22.70 -21.36
N SER A 52 -10.00 -21.68 -22.18
CA SER A 52 -10.95 -20.58 -22.47
C SER A 52 -11.80 -20.75 -23.72
N LEU A 53 -11.38 -21.57 -24.69
CA LEU A 53 -12.11 -21.79 -25.95
C LEU A 53 -12.77 -23.17 -25.92
N GLY A 54 -14.08 -23.20 -25.65
CA GLY A 54 -14.90 -24.40 -25.86
C GLY A 54 -14.84 -24.89 -27.31
N LYS A 55 -15.26 -26.14 -27.57
CA LYS A 55 -15.16 -26.89 -28.85
C LYS A 55 -15.71 -26.21 -30.13
N ARG A 56 -16.17 -24.97 -30.08
CA ARG A 56 -16.56 -24.15 -31.25
C ARG A 56 -15.99 -22.75 -31.11
N GLY A 57 -15.12 -22.32 -32.03
CA GLY A 57 -14.81 -20.90 -32.20
C GLY A 57 -13.46 -20.59 -32.84
N GLU A 58 -13.50 -20.02 -34.03
CA GLU A 58 -12.35 -19.60 -34.87
C GLU A 58 -11.60 -18.35 -34.38
N ALA A 59 -11.83 -17.87 -33.15
CA ALA A 59 -11.25 -16.63 -32.66
C ALA A 59 -9.95 -16.84 -31.87
N SER A 60 -8.92 -16.02 -32.14
CA SER A 60 -7.71 -15.97 -31.32
C SER A 60 -8.05 -15.51 -29.89
N PRO A 61 -7.39 -16.03 -28.83
CA PRO A 61 -7.64 -15.65 -27.43
C PRO A 61 -7.49 -14.14 -27.19
N SER A 62 -6.52 -13.51 -27.87
CA SER A 62 -6.33 -12.07 -27.89
C SER A 62 -7.52 -11.32 -28.51
N GLY A 63 -8.13 -11.86 -29.57
CA GLY A 63 -9.33 -11.30 -30.19
C GLY A 63 -10.55 -11.37 -29.28
N ALA A 64 -10.71 -12.46 -28.53
CA ALA A 64 -11.78 -12.62 -27.55
C ALA A 64 -11.62 -11.65 -26.36
N LEU A 65 -10.39 -11.52 -25.82
CA LEU A 65 -10.08 -10.56 -24.76
C LEU A 65 -10.27 -9.10 -25.21
N THR A 66 -9.85 -8.77 -26.44
CA THR A 66 -10.05 -7.44 -27.02
C THR A 66 -11.54 -7.17 -27.25
N GLY A 67 -12.30 -8.17 -27.71
CA GLY A 67 -13.75 -8.08 -27.84
C GLY A 67 -14.47 -7.88 -26.51
N ALA A 68 -14.05 -8.56 -25.46
CA ALA A 68 -14.58 -8.43 -24.10
C ALA A 68 -14.20 -7.07 -23.47
N PHE A 69 -12.99 -6.57 -23.73
CA PHE A 69 -12.57 -5.24 -23.31
C PHE A 69 -13.38 -4.14 -24.00
N LEU A 70 -13.56 -4.26 -25.33
CA LEU A 70 -14.37 -3.33 -26.12
C LEU A 70 -15.85 -3.38 -25.72
N SER A 71 -16.42 -4.55 -25.43
CA SER A 71 -17.80 -4.67 -24.97
C SER A 71 -18.01 -4.06 -23.58
N ARG A 72 -17.05 -4.22 -22.66
CA ARG A 72 -17.07 -3.55 -21.34
C ARG A 72 -16.89 -2.03 -21.44
N SER A 73 -16.04 -1.54 -22.34
CA SER A 73 -15.92 -0.09 -22.59
C SER A 73 -17.20 0.53 -23.18
N ARG A 74 -17.94 -0.22 -24.03
CA ARG A 74 -19.29 0.18 -24.49
C ARG A 74 -20.34 0.17 -23.36
N GLN A 75 -20.20 -0.71 -22.37
CA GLN A 75 -21.03 -0.68 -21.16
C GLN A 75 -20.69 0.52 -20.26
N LEU A 76 -19.43 0.96 -20.19
CA LEU A 76 -19.04 2.18 -19.48
C LEU A 76 -19.62 3.44 -20.15
N LEU A 77 -19.67 3.50 -21.48
CA LEU A 77 -20.32 4.60 -22.21
C LEU A 77 -21.84 4.66 -22.00
N ARG A 78 -22.47 3.56 -21.56
CA ARG A 78 -23.89 3.53 -21.18
C ARG A 78 -24.19 4.34 -19.91
N PHE A 79 -23.16 4.64 -19.11
CA PHE A 79 -23.24 5.50 -17.93
C PHE A 79 -22.79 6.95 -18.21
N ALA A 80 -22.26 7.24 -19.41
CA ALA A 80 -21.90 8.59 -19.82
C ALA A 80 -23.15 9.33 -20.31
N LYS A 81 -23.79 10.11 -19.43
CA LYS A 81 -24.81 11.09 -19.86
C LYS A 81 -24.11 12.25 -20.57
N PRO A 82 -24.44 12.58 -21.83
CA PRO A 82 -23.93 13.79 -22.46
C PRO A 82 -24.44 15.00 -21.68
N THR A 83 -23.52 15.77 -21.10
CA THR A 83 -23.84 17.03 -20.44
C THR A 83 -23.88 18.10 -21.52
N ILE A 84 -25.08 18.57 -21.86
CA ILE A 84 -25.24 19.70 -22.79
C ILE A 84 -24.92 20.97 -21.98
N PRO A 85 -23.93 21.79 -22.38
CA PRO A 85 -23.61 23.03 -21.67
C PRO A 85 -24.80 23.98 -21.67
N THR A 86 -25.09 24.60 -20.53
CA THR A 86 -26.17 25.58 -20.40
C THR A 86 -25.92 26.75 -21.35
N GLY A 87 -26.86 27.01 -22.27
CA GLY A 87 -26.77 28.10 -23.26
C GLY A 87 -26.66 27.66 -24.72
N THR A 88 -26.63 26.36 -25.02
CA THR A 88 -26.69 25.87 -26.42
C THR A 88 -28.11 26.00 -26.97
N VAL A 89 -28.31 26.84 -28.00
CA VAL A 89 -29.56 26.88 -28.77
C VAL A 89 -29.35 26.14 -30.08
N PHE A 90 -30.13 25.09 -30.31
CA PHE A 90 -30.11 24.34 -31.57
C PHE A 90 -30.95 25.09 -32.61
N ALA A 91 -30.42 25.25 -33.83
CA ALA A 91 -31.03 26.09 -34.87
C ALA A 91 -32.35 25.55 -35.43
N ASP A 92 -32.71 24.28 -35.19
CA ASP A 92 -33.93 23.67 -35.73
C ASP A 92 -34.59 22.71 -34.74
N SER A 93 -35.90 22.86 -34.57
CA SER A 93 -36.76 22.09 -33.66
C SER A 93 -36.83 20.59 -33.99
N ALA A 94 -36.57 20.21 -35.25
CA ALA A 94 -36.44 18.81 -35.67
C ALA A 94 -35.21 18.08 -35.05
N SER A 95 -34.22 18.86 -34.59
CA SER A 95 -33.01 18.34 -33.93
C SER A 95 -33.25 18.01 -32.45
N LEU A 96 -34.30 18.57 -31.83
CA LEU A 96 -34.64 18.32 -30.43
C LEU A 96 -35.45 17.03 -30.24
N SER A 97 -36.34 16.70 -31.19
CA SER A 97 -37.14 15.46 -31.15
C SER A 97 -36.28 14.22 -31.41
N SER A 98 -35.24 14.32 -32.23
CA SER A 98 -34.25 13.25 -32.44
C SER A 98 -33.38 13.00 -31.20
N ILE A 99 -33.03 14.04 -30.42
CA ILE A 99 -32.34 13.90 -29.13
C ILE A 99 -33.25 13.33 -28.03
N ALA A 100 -34.52 13.74 -27.98
CA ALA A 100 -35.51 13.18 -27.07
C ALA A 100 -35.80 11.69 -27.36
N ASN A 101 -35.74 11.27 -28.63
CA ASN A 101 -35.88 9.87 -29.04
C ASN A 101 -34.60 9.05 -28.79
N LEU A 102 -33.41 9.67 -28.84
CA LEU A 102 -32.13 9.06 -28.44
C LEU A 102 -32.08 8.72 -26.94
N ALA A 103 -32.74 9.51 -26.09
CA ALA A 103 -32.87 9.20 -24.67
C ALA A 103 -33.80 8.00 -24.39
N LYS A 104 -34.67 7.64 -25.34
CA LYS A 104 -35.63 6.52 -25.23
C LYS A 104 -35.15 5.23 -25.90
N GLN A 105 -34.31 5.29 -26.93
CA GLN A 105 -33.77 4.11 -27.61
C GLN A 105 -32.34 3.78 -27.14
N GLY A 106 -32.26 3.04 -26.04
CA GLY A 106 -31.00 2.52 -25.52
C GLY A 106 -30.39 1.37 -26.34
N THR A 107 -30.32 1.43 -27.67
CA THR A 107 -29.58 0.45 -28.49
C THR A 107 -29.43 0.95 -29.94
N ASN A 108 -28.33 1.63 -30.28
CA ASN A 108 -27.57 1.49 -31.55
C ASN A 108 -26.61 2.68 -31.77
N ALA A 109 -25.30 2.41 -31.74
CA ALA A 109 -24.23 3.41 -31.76
C ALA A 109 -23.81 3.92 -33.16
N LYS A 110 -24.60 3.69 -34.22
CA LYS A 110 -24.24 4.17 -35.58
C LYS A 110 -24.68 5.61 -35.86
N THR A 111 -25.58 6.19 -35.06
CA THR A 111 -26.16 7.52 -35.32
C THR A 111 -25.48 8.69 -34.59
N SER A 112 -24.52 8.44 -33.69
CA SER A 112 -23.92 9.52 -32.87
C SER A 112 -22.79 10.29 -33.55
N ASN A 113 -22.08 9.70 -34.52
CA ASN A 113 -20.87 10.32 -35.07
C ASN A 113 -21.14 11.28 -36.24
N GLN A 114 -22.28 11.19 -36.92
CA GLN A 114 -22.62 12.13 -38.01
C GLN A 114 -23.14 13.48 -37.50
N THR A 115 -23.80 13.51 -36.33
CA THR A 115 -24.40 14.74 -35.76
C THR A 115 -23.39 15.64 -35.05
N VAL A 116 -22.33 15.07 -34.45
CA VAL A 116 -21.26 15.85 -33.80
C VAL A 116 -20.30 16.46 -34.83
N ALA A 117 -20.13 15.83 -35.98
CA ALA A 117 -19.24 16.29 -37.05
C ALA A 117 -19.76 17.53 -37.81
N GLN A 118 -21.03 17.90 -37.66
CA GLN A 118 -21.63 19.07 -38.33
C GLN A 118 -21.70 20.33 -37.46
N ALA A 119 -21.23 20.28 -36.21
CA ALA A 119 -21.22 21.44 -35.32
C ALA A 119 -20.04 22.38 -35.66
N LYS A 120 -20.32 23.53 -36.27
CA LYS A 120 -19.34 24.61 -36.44
C LYS A 120 -19.15 25.37 -35.12
N SER A 121 -17.91 25.57 -34.71
CA SER A 121 -17.54 26.53 -33.66
C SER A 121 -17.62 27.95 -34.22
N ILE A 122 -18.33 28.85 -33.53
CA ILE A 122 -18.36 30.27 -33.88
C ILE A 122 -17.50 31.04 -32.89
N SER A 123 -16.46 31.66 -33.43
CA SER A 123 -15.63 32.69 -32.81
C SER A 123 -16.40 34.02 -32.67
N LEU A 124 -16.17 34.71 -31.54
CA LEU A 124 -16.27 36.16 -31.29
C LEU A 124 -17.45 36.98 -31.89
N VAL A 125 -18.34 37.41 -30.97
CA VAL A 125 -19.02 38.73 -30.83
C VAL A 125 -19.54 39.46 -32.09
N GLN A 126 -20.87 39.65 -32.20
CA GLN A 126 -21.60 40.89 -32.57
C GLN A 126 -23.14 40.64 -32.59
N PRO A 127 -23.99 41.68 -32.45
CA PRO A 127 -25.30 41.60 -31.80
C PRO A 127 -26.42 41.05 -32.71
N VAL A 128 -27.34 40.29 -32.13
CA VAL A 128 -28.50 39.71 -32.81
C VAL A 128 -29.55 40.79 -33.06
N GLY A 129 -29.49 41.41 -34.24
CA GLY A 129 -30.55 42.21 -34.84
C GLY A 129 -31.00 41.60 -36.17
N ALA A 130 -32.31 41.43 -36.33
CA ALA A 130 -33.01 41.25 -37.60
C ALA A 130 -32.68 40.01 -38.46
N LYS A 131 -33.19 38.81 -38.11
CA LYS A 131 -33.43 37.73 -39.12
C LYS A 131 -34.34 36.55 -38.70
N VAL A 132 -35.29 36.74 -37.79
CA VAL A 132 -36.31 35.71 -37.45
C VAL A 132 -37.74 36.14 -37.81
N LEU A 133 -37.92 37.27 -38.49
CA LEU A 133 -39.25 37.82 -38.84
C LEU A 133 -39.82 37.38 -40.20
N ALA A 134 -39.17 36.49 -40.96
CA ALA A 134 -39.64 36.11 -42.30
C ALA A 134 -40.23 34.69 -42.41
N GLY A 135 -40.07 33.82 -41.39
CA GLY A 135 -40.48 32.40 -41.48
C GLY A 135 -41.83 32.04 -40.86
N LYS A 136 -42.47 32.96 -40.12
CA LYS A 136 -43.77 32.75 -39.46
C LYS A 136 -44.91 33.61 -40.05
N LEU A 137 -44.74 34.08 -41.30
CA LEU A 137 -45.73 34.84 -42.06
C LEU A 137 -46.31 34.08 -43.28
N GLY A 138 -46.01 32.79 -43.43
CA GLY A 138 -46.45 31.99 -44.60
C GLY A 138 -47.59 30.99 -44.37
N ALA A 139 -48.11 30.84 -43.14
CA ALA A 139 -49.04 29.74 -42.81
C ALA A 139 -50.33 30.19 -42.11
N LEU A 140 -50.83 31.38 -42.46
CA LEU A 140 -52.19 31.83 -42.13
C LEU A 140 -52.79 32.50 -43.37
N GLY A 141 -53.20 31.66 -44.31
CA GLY A 141 -53.73 32.06 -45.62
C GLY A 141 -54.96 31.25 -46.05
N THR A 142 -55.81 30.81 -45.11
CA THR A 142 -57.17 30.35 -45.39
C THR A 142 -58.16 30.94 -44.38
N ARG A 143 -58.60 32.17 -44.68
CA ARG A 143 -59.91 32.78 -44.41
C ARG A 143 -60.67 32.30 -43.15
N ALA A 144 -60.61 33.09 -42.08
CA ALA A 144 -61.72 33.25 -41.14
C ALA A 144 -61.80 34.73 -40.71
N LYS A 145 -62.94 35.37 -40.96
CA LYS A 145 -63.25 36.74 -40.52
C LYS A 145 -63.22 36.80 -38.97
N GLY A 146 -62.35 37.63 -38.40
CA GLY A 146 -62.36 37.99 -36.99
C GLY A 146 -61.54 39.26 -36.78
N ALA A 147 -62.10 40.24 -36.06
CA ALA A 147 -61.54 41.58 -35.86
C ALA A 147 -60.11 41.59 -35.27
N PRO A 148 -59.27 42.61 -35.55
CA PRO A 148 -57.92 42.67 -35.01
C PRO A 148 -57.95 42.92 -33.50
N ALA A 149 -57.28 42.06 -32.74
CA ALA A 149 -56.98 42.29 -31.32
C ALA A 149 -55.97 43.46 -31.20
N PRO A 150 -56.12 44.36 -30.21
CA PRO A 150 -55.22 45.50 -30.05
C PRO A 150 -53.80 45.04 -29.70
N ALA A 151 -52.81 45.72 -30.27
CA ALA A 151 -51.39 45.49 -29.99
C ALA A 151 -51.06 45.72 -28.50
N PRO A 152 -50.17 44.91 -27.88
CA PRO A 152 -49.73 45.17 -26.51
C PRO A 152 -49.00 46.51 -26.46
N THR A 153 -49.47 47.41 -25.60
CA THR A 153 -48.78 48.66 -25.29
C THR A 153 -47.39 48.35 -24.71
N PRO A 154 -46.36 49.17 -24.98
CA PRO A 154 -45.05 49.01 -24.35
C PRO A 154 -45.25 49.19 -22.85
N ALA A 155 -45.08 48.12 -22.06
CA ALA A 155 -45.04 48.24 -20.62
C ALA A 155 -43.88 49.17 -20.27
N GLU A 156 -44.15 50.27 -19.55
CA GLU A 156 -43.12 51.12 -18.99
C GLU A 156 -42.12 50.24 -18.25
N LEU A 157 -40.85 50.32 -18.65
CA LEU A 157 -39.80 49.54 -18.04
C LEU A 157 -39.63 50.04 -16.61
N GLU A 158 -40.18 49.31 -15.64
CA GLU A 158 -40.02 49.63 -14.22
C GLU A 158 -38.54 49.48 -13.84
N LEU A 159 -37.79 50.59 -13.93
CA LEU A 159 -36.36 50.66 -13.64
C LEU A 159 -36.04 50.14 -12.23
N ARG A 160 -36.98 50.27 -11.30
CA ARG A 160 -36.84 49.76 -9.93
C ARG A 160 -36.90 48.23 -9.87
N ALA A 161 -37.83 47.61 -10.61
CA ALA A 161 -37.91 46.17 -10.74
C ALA A 161 -36.67 45.60 -11.44
N LEU A 162 -36.20 46.28 -12.50
CA LEU A 162 -34.96 45.91 -13.19
C LEU A 162 -33.73 46.03 -12.29
N ALA A 163 -33.61 47.12 -11.53
CA ALA A 163 -32.49 47.31 -10.59
C ALA A 163 -32.49 46.27 -9.47
N ASN A 164 -33.66 45.88 -8.96
CA ASN A 164 -33.77 44.82 -7.96
C ASN A 164 -33.40 43.46 -8.54
N ALA A 165 -33.87 43.14 -9.75
CA ALA A 165 -33.50 41.91 -10.45
C ALA A 165 -32.00 41.86 -10.76
N ALA A 166 -31.40 42.98 -11.18
CA ALA A 166 -29.96 43.08 -11.42
C ALA A 166 -29.14 42.90 -10.13
N ARG A 167 -29.55 43.53 -9.02
CA ARG A 167 -28.87 43.34 -7.71
C ARG A 167 -29.00 41.90 -7.21
N ALA A 168 -30.16 41.28 -7.35
CA ALA A 168 -30.36 39.87 -6.98
C ALA A 168 -29.55 38.92 -7.87
N GLY A 169 -29.43 39.23 -9.17
CA GLY A 169 -28.62 38.46 -10.12
C GLY A 169 -27.11 38.68 -9.99
N LEU A 170 -26.69 39.79 -9.40
CA LEU A 170 -25.28 40.16 -9.16
C LEU A 170 -24.85 39.99 -7.69
N ASP A 171 -25.64 39.29 -6.88
CA ASP A 171 -25.28 38.96 -5.50
C ASP A 171 -24.03 38.07 -5.49
N PRO A 172 -22.87 38.58 -5.01
CA PRO A 172 -21.61 37.86 -5.09
C PRO A 172 -21.63 36.55 -4.30
N ASP A 173 -22.32 36.50 -3.16
CA ASP A 173 -22.34 35.32 -2.29
C ASP A 173 -23.14 34.17 -2.94
N ALA A 174 -24.27 34.50 -3.57
CA ALA A 174 -25.07 33.54 -4.31
C ALA A 174 -24.32 32.97 -5.52
N ILE A 175 -23.63 33.83 -6.29
CA ILE A 175 -22.88 33.43 -7.47
C ILE A 175 -21.64 32.60 -7.09
N LEU A 176 -20.86 33.06 -6.11
CA LEU A 176 -19.68 32.35 -5.62
C LEU A 176 -20.04 31.02 -4.98
N GLY A 177 -21.13 30.96 -4.21
CA GLY A 177 -21.64 29.73 -3.62
C GLY A 177 -22.06 28.71 -4.66
N ALA A 178 -22.83 29.13 -5.67
CA ALA A 178 -23.20 28.28 -6.79
C ALA A 178 -21.96 27.76 -7.54
N ARG A 179 -20.96 28.62 -7.76
CA ARG A 179 -19.69 28.25 -8.40
C ARG A 179 -18.88 27.26 -7.56
N LEU A 180 -18.73 27.48 -6.26
CA LEU A 180 -18.01 26.57 -5.35
C LEU A 180 -18.64 25.18 -5.33
N GLN A 181 -19.97 25.08 -5.31
CA GLN A 181 -20.66 23.79 -5.37
C GLN A 181 -20.42 23.01 -6.68
N THR A 182 -20.07 23.69 -7.77
CA THR A 182 -19.68 23.03 -9.03
C THR A 182 -18.21 22.59 -9.05
N LEU A 183 -17.34 23.29 -8.33
CA LEU A 183 -15.89 23.05 -8.35
C LEU A 183 -15.44 22.09 -7.24
N VAL A 184 -16.02 22.20 -6.05
CA VAL A 184 -15.63 21.43 -4.86
C VAL A 184 -16.52 20.20 -4.72
N ARG A 185 -15.89 19.03 -4.72
CA ARG A 185 -16.56 17.75 -4.48
C ARG A 185 -16.57 17.44 -2.99
N ALA A 186 -17.59 16.73 -2.54
CA ALA A 186 -17.65 16.22 -1.18
C ALA A 186 -16.41 15.34 -0.87
N PRO A 187 -15.79 15.49 0.31
CA PRO A 187 -14.74 14.59 0.77
C PRO A 187 -15.22 13.13 0.76
N THR A 188 -14.30 12.21 0.45
CA THR A 188 -14.56 10.76 0.55
C THR A 188 -14.99 10.39 1.97
N GLY A 189 -16.12 9.69 2.11
CA GLY A 189 -16.68 9.30 3.41
C GLY A 189 -17.81 10.19 3.93
N TRP A 190 -18.03 11.37 3.35
CA TRP A 190 -19.16 12.23 3.69
C TRP A 190 -20.42 11.82 2.94
N ALA A 191 -21.55 11.69 3.66
CA ALA A 191 -22.84 11.49 3.02
C ALA A 191 -23.23 12.78 2.25
N ARG A 192 -23.88 12.62 1.09
CA ARG A 192 -24.33 13.75 0.26
C ARG A 192 -25.19 14.76 1.03
N ALA A 193 -26.01 14.28 1.97
CA ALA A 193 -26.83 15.13 2.83
C ALA A 193 -25.99 15.99 3.79
N GLN A 194 -24.94 15.43 4.39
CA GLN A 194 -24.02 16.16 5.28
C GLN A 194 -23.27 17.25 4.51
N TRP A 195 -22.79 16.93 3.30
CA TRP A 195 -22.16 17.91 2.41
C TRP A 195 -23.12 19.06 2.04
N GLN A 196 -24.34 18.72 1.62
CA GLN A 196 -25.35 19.72 1.27
C GLN A 196 -25.71 20.62 2.45
N GLN A 197 -25.82 20.06 3.65
CA GLN A 197 -26.15 20.82 4.86
C GLN A 197 -25.02 21.77 5.27
N ALA A 198 -23.75 21.33 5.19
CA ALA A 198 -22.58 22.17 5.42
C ALA A 198 -22.51 23.33 4.39
N THR A 199 -22.71 23.04 3.10
CA THR A 199 -22.69 24.07 2.04
C THR A 199 -23.90 25.00 2.04
N LYS A 200 -25.01 24.61 2.68
CA LYS A 200 -26.21 25.45 2.80
C LYS A 200 -26.08 26.46 3.94
N ALA A 201 -25.35 26.10 5.00
CA ALA A 201 -25.09 26.97 6.15
C ALA A 201 -24.07 28.07 5.82
N SER A 202 -23.08 27.78 4.96
CA SER A 202 -22.11 28.76 4.47
C SER A 202 -21.80 28.45 2.98
N PRO A 203 -22.53 29.05 2.02
CA PRO A 203 -22.30 28.80 0.59
C PRO A 203 -20.91 29.19 0.13
N VAL A 204 -20.35 30.22 0.75
CA VAL A 204 -18.95 30.62 0.66
C VAL A 204 -18.37 30.59 2.07
N PRO A 205 -17.32 29.81 2.36
CA PRO A 205 -16.66 29.88 3.65
C PRO A 205 -15.91 31.22 3.76
N ALA A 206 -15.99 31.88 4.92
CA ALA A 206 -15.33 33.17 5.16
C ALA A 206 -13.80 33.09 4.97
N ARG A 207 -13.21 31.90 5.16
CA ARG A 207 -11.83 31.55 4.82
C ARG A 207 -11.78 30.12 4.29
N LEU A 208 -10.97 29.88 3.26
CA LEU A 208 -10.58 28.53 2.88
C LEU A 208 -9.43 28.13 3.82
N GLN A 209 -9.65 27.11 4.65
CA GLN A 209 -8.59 26.50 5.46
C GLN A 209 -8.42 25.05 5.02
N ALA A 210 -7.20 24.69 4.64
CA ALA A 210 -6.81 23.35 4.27
C ALA A 210 -5.96 22.74 5.39
N CYS A 211 -6.35 21.57 5.86
CA CYS A 211 -5.62 20.82 6.90
C CYS A 211 -5.10 19.51 6.28
N PRO A 212 -4.00 19.54 5.53
CA PRO A 212 -3.43 18.31 4.96
C PRO A 212 -2.85 17.42 6.07
N SER A 213 -3.15 16.12 6.05
CA SER A 213 -2.46 15.13 6.88
C SER A 213 -1.36 14.46 6.07
N PHE A 214 -0.17 14.34 6.65
CA PHE A 214 0.93 13.58 6.07
C PHE A 214 1.19 12.35 6.94
N ASP A 215 0.80 11.18 6.43
CA ASP A 215 0.88 9.92 7.18
C ASP A 215 2.22 9.18 6.97
N ALA A 216 3.13 9.76 6.17
CA ALA A 216 4.45 9.22 5.92
C ALA A 216 5.32 9.36 7.19
N PRO A 217 5.92 8.26 7.69
CA PRO A 217 6.83 8.32 8.82
C PRO A 217 8.11 9.07 8.46
N LEU A 218 8.62 9.88 9.38
CA LEU A 218 9.79 10.72 9.13
C LEU A 218 11.12 10.07 9.52
N ILE A 219 11.12 8.92 10.18
CA ILE A 219 12.35 8.22 10.58
C ILE A 219 13.25 7.90 9.39
N ASP A 220 12.69 7.42 8.28
CA ASP A 220 13.48 7.05 7.10
C ASP A 220 14.16 8.27 6.48
N ALA A 221 13.49 9.42 6.46
CA ALA A 221 14.06 10.67 5.98
C ALA A 221 15.23 11.14 6.87
N LEU A 222 15.13 10.95 8.19
CA LEU A 222 16.20 11.25 9.13
C LEU A 222 17.41 10.32 8.92
N ILE A 223 17.17 9.01 8.83
CA ILE A 223 18.21 7.99 8.62
C ILE A 223 18.92 8.20 7.27
N ALA A 224 18.15 8.53 6.22
CA ALA A 224 18.71 8.82 4.90
C ALA A 224 19.63 10.04 4.90
N ARG A 225 19.45 10.99 5.83
CA ARG A 225 20.33 12.12 6.01
C ARG A 225 21.62 11.71 6.71
N ASP A 226 21.50 11.11 7.89
CA ASP A 226 22.61 10.55 8.65
C ASP A 226 22.09 9.61 9.76
N PRO A 227 22.47 8.32 9.78
CA PRO A 227 22.09 7.40 10.86
C PRO A 227 22.51 7.85 12.27
N GLU A 228 23.58 8.64 12.40
CA GLU A 228 24.05 9.14 13.70
C GLU A 228 23.10 10.18 14.32
N LEU A 229 22.20 10.79 13.53
CA LEU A 229 21.16 11.69 14.05
C LEU A 229 20.10 10.94 14.86
N LEU A 230 19.83 9.68 14.54
CA LEU A 230 18.90 8.85 15.31
C LEU A 230 19.62 8.20 16.50
N MET A 231 20.80 7.61 16.25
CA MET A 231 21.58 6.91 17.26
C MET A 231 23.05 7.37 17.21
N PRO A 232 23.41 8.38 18.01
CA PRO A 232 24.78 8.87 18.07
C PRO A 232 25.75 7.74 18.41
N GLY A 233 26.84 7.63 17.65
CA GLY A 233 27.85 6.59 17.88
C GLY A 233 27.48 5.18 17.40
N VAL A 234 26.42 5.01 16.59
CA VAL A 234 26.06 3.72 15.98
C VAL A 234 27.23 3.10 15.18
N GLY A 235 28.10 3.92 14.61
CA GLY A 235 29.32 3.49 13.92
C GLY A 235 30.36 2.84 14.85
N ARG A 236 30.35 3.15 16.14
CA ARG A 236 31.30 2.63 17.15
C ARG A 236 30.85 1.30 17.76
N LEU A 237 29.63 0.86 17.49
CA LEU A 237 29.18 -0.45 17.95
C LEU A 237 30.09 -1.54 17.38
N PRO A 238 30.55 -2.52 18.19
CA PRO A 238 31.35 -3.62 17.69
C PRO A 238 30.62 -4.41 16.59
N ALA A 239 31.38 -4.96 15.64
CA ALA A 239 30.82 -5.88 14.66
C ALA A 239 30.24 -7.13 15.35
N ASP A 240 29.17 -7.68 14.79
CA ASP A 240 28.47 -8.86 15.30
C ASP A 240 28.03 -8.73 16.77
N SER A 241 27.50 -7.56 17.11
CA SER A 241 27.01 -7.21 18.44
C SER A 241 25.49 -7.02 18.46
N ILE A 242 24.92 -7.25 19.64
CA ILE A 242 23.50 -7.02 19.94
C ILE A 242 23.41 -6.22 21.23
N GLY A 243 22.48 -5.28 21.30
CA GLY A 243 22.31 -4.42 22.48
C GLY A 243 20.90 -3.86 22.60
N LEU A 244 20.59 -3.34 23.78
CA LEU A 244 19.31 -2.68 24.05
C LEU A 244 19.50 -1.16 24.16
N ALA A 245 18.59 -0.42 23.54
CA ALA A 245 18.50 1.03 23.60
C ALA A 245 17.12 1.48 24.09
N GLN A 246 17.07 2.68 24.68
CA GLN A 246 15.83 3.34 25.07
C GLN A 246 15.51 4.47 24.10
N ILE A 247 14.21 4.69 23.89
CA ILE A 247 13.74 5.80 23.07
C ILE A 247 13.89 7.10 23.85
N ASN A 248 14.55 8.08 23.24
CA ASN A 248 14.52 9.44 23.74
C ASN A 248 13.24 10.13 23.27
N GLY A 249 12.18 10.07 24.09
CA GLY A 249 10.89 10.66 23.74
C GLY A 249 10.93 12.18 23.54
N ALA A 250 11.80 12.88 24.27
CA ALA A 250 11.98 14.32 24.11
C ALA A 250 12.58 14.68 22.74
N PHE A 251 13.50 13.86 22.22
CA PHE A 251 14.04 14.01 20.88
C PHE A 251 12.95 13.86 19.80
N VAL A 252 12.12 12.82 19.91
CA VAL A 252 11.04 12.56 18.94
C VAL A 252 10.05 13.73 18.91
N GLU A 253 9.64 14.23 20.08
CA GLU A 253 8.75 15.40 20.18
C GLU A 253 9.40 16.67 19.64
N ALA A 254 10.66 16.94 19.99
CA ALA A 254 11.38 18.11 19.50
C ALA A 254 11.53 18.09 17.98
N PHE A 255 11.85 16.92 17.42
CA PHE A 255 12.00 16.74 15.97
C PHE A 255 10.68 16.99 15.24
N LEU A 256 9.58 16.37 15.68
CA LEU A 256 8.27 16.55 15.06
C LEU A 256 7.76 17.99 15.23
N LEU A 257 7.99 18.61 16.38
CA LEU A 257 7.64 20.02 16.59
C LEU A 257 8.41 20.93 15.64
N GLY A 258 9.72 20.73 15.50
CA GLY A 258 10.56 21.47 14.56
C GLY A 258 10.17 21.26 13.10
N ALA A 259 9.82 20.02 12.72
CA ALA A 259 9.37 19.71 11.37
C ALA A 259 8.04 20.39 11.04
N ASN A 260 7.07 20.41 11.97
CA ASN A 260 5.82 21.16 11.80
C ASN A 260 6.08 22.67 11.72
N HIS A 261 6.99 23.20 12.54
CA HIS A 261 7.35 24.63 12.52
C HIS A 261 7.95 25.06 11.18
N GLU A 262 8.87 24.28 10.61
CA GLU A 262 9.46 24.56 9.30
C GLU A 262 8.44 24.36 8.16
N LEU A 263 7.54 23.38 8.28
CA LEU A 263 6.46 23.20 7.31
C LEU A 263 5.45 24.36 7.34
N ALA A 264 5.14 24.89 8.54
CA ALA A 264 4.30 26.08 8.69
C ALA A 264 4.90 27.29 7.95
N ARG A 265 6.22 27.49 8.07
CA ARG A 265 6.95 28.55 7.35
C ARG A 265 6.85 28.38 5.83
N GLU A 266 7.00 27.16 5.34
CA GLU A 266 6.87 26.86 3.91
C GLU A 266 5.43 27.11 3.43
N PHE A 267 4.41 26.77 4.21
CA PHE A 267 3.01 27.08 3.86
C PHE A 267 2.76 28.57 3.77
N VAL A 268 3.29 29.36 4.72
CA VAL A 268 3.22 30.82 4.65
C VAL A 268 3.93 31.34 3.40
N TRP A 269 5.14 30.85 3.12
CA TRP A 269 5.93 31.28 1.96
C TRP A 269 5.26 30.95 0.62
N ARG A 270 4.56 29.82 0.53
CA ARG A 270 3.82 29.40 -0.67
C ARG A 270 2.42 29.99 -0.77
N GLU A 271 2.02 30.85 0.17
CA GLU A 271 0.63 31.34 0.32
C GLU A 271 -0.39 30.18 0.34
N TYR A 272 0.02 29.02 0.86
CA TYR A 272 -0.86 27.88 0.98
C TYR A 272 -1.86 28.15 2.11
N PRO A 273 -3.17 27.92 1.90
CA PRO A 273 -4.21 28.28 2.85
C PRO A 273 -4.30 27.30 4.03
N ALA A 274 -3.18 26.95 4.65
CA ALA A 274 -3.14 26.08 5.83
C ALA A 274 -3.55 26.81 7.10
N ASP A 275 -4.18 26.08 8.03
CA ASP A 275 -4.34 26.54 9.40
C ASP A 275 -3.02 26.35 10.16
N LEU A 276 -2.32 27.46 10.45
CA LEU A 276 -1.01 27.45 11.12
C LEU A 276 -1.06 26.98 12.58
N GLY A 277 -2.24 26.82 13.16
CA GLY A 277 -2.41 26.20 14.48
C GLY A 277 -2.47 24.66 14.45
N ASP A 278 -2.56 24.06 13.26
CA ASP A 278 -2.73 22.61 13.11
C ASP A 278 -1.39 21.86 13.17
N THR A 279 -1.46 20.53 13.24
CA THR A 279 -0.30 19.63 13.25
C THR A 279 -0.40 18.63 12.11
N TRP A 280 0.44 18.82 11.10
CA TRP A 280 0.38 18.06 9.84
C TRP A 280 1.30 16.83 9.84
N LEU A 281 2.46 16.92 10.50
CA LEU A 281 3.46 15.85 10.60
C LEU A 281 3.41 15.24 11.99
N ARG A 282 2.75 14.08 12.12
CA ARG A 282 2.47 13.45 13.42
C ARG A 282 3.11 12.09 13.62
N ARG A 283 3.76 11.54 12.60
CA ARG A 283 4.34 10.20 12.60
C ARG A 283 5.85 10.26 12.43
N PHE A 284 6.56 9.72 13.40
CA PHE A 284 8.00 9.54 13.39
C PHE A 284 8.34 8.08 13.04
N TRP A 285 7.79 7.12 13.78
CA TRP A 285 8.09 5.70 13.62
C TRP A 285 7.25 5.06 12.51
N ASP A 286 7.87 4.16 11.73
CA ASP A 286 7.13 3.28 10.83
C ASP A 286 6.58 2.07 11.59
N THR A 287 5.48 2.30 12.31
CA THR A 287 4.76 1.25 13.03
C THR A 287 4.13 0.23 12.09
N LEU A 288 4.17 -1.04 12.50
CA LEU A 288 3.41 -2.10 11.87
C LEU A 288 1.93 -1.91 12.25
N ASP A 289 1.21 -1.10 11.47
CA ASP A 289 -0.17 -0.69 11.78
C ASP A 289 -1.14 -1.88 11.71
N GLU A 290 -1.35 -2.57 12.84
CA GLU A 290 -2.37 -3.61 12.98
C GLU A 290 -3.77 -2.98 12.86
N GLY A 291 -4.38 -3.07 11.66
CA GLY A 291 -5.72 -2.52 11.38
C GLY A 291 -5.78 -1.42 10.33
N GLY A 292 -4.63 -1.05 9.74
CA GLY A 292 -4.57 -0.16 8.56
C GLY A 292 -4.91 1.31 8.81
N GLN A 293 -4.99 1.74 10.07
CA GLN A 293 -5.04 3.15 10.44
C GLN A 293 -3.66 3.56 10.96
N PRO A 294 -3.03 4.60 10.38
CA PRO A 294 -1.72 5.08 10.84
C PRO A 294 -1.77 5.48 12.30
N SER A 295 -0.84 4.96 13.11
CA SER A 295 -0.66 5.46 14.47
C SER A 295 0.08 6.81 14.46
N PHE A 296 -0.38 7.75 15.29
CA PHE A 296 0.26 9.05 15.44
C PHE A 296 1.14 9.06 16.69
N ASP A 297 2.39 9.47 16.55
CA ASP A 297 3.35 9.50 17.66
C ASP A 297 3.13 10.68 18.60
N ILE A 298 2.58 11.79 18.10
CA ILE A 298 2.25 12.97 18.92
C ILE A 298 0.77 13.35 18.86
N ALA A 299 0.28 13.89 19.99
CA ALA A 299 -0.96 14.63 20.02
C ALA A 299 -0.86 15.93 19.19
N PRO A 300 -1.98 16.48 18.69
CA PRO A 300 -2.00 17.81 18.09
C PRO A 300 -1.35 18.85 19.03
N VAL A 301 -0.43 19.65 18.48
CA VAL A 301 0.42 20.59 19.23
C VAL A 301 -0.40 21.68 19.90
N ASP A 302 -1.51 22.11 19.31
CA ASP A 302 -2.48 23.05 19.90
C ASP A 302 -3.08 22.57 21.23
N ARG A 303 -3.06 21.24 21.47
CA ARG A 303 -3.58 20.60 22.70
C ARG A 303 -2.50 20.25 23.70
N TRP A 304 -1.24 20.57 23.43
CA TRP A 304 -0.15 20.28 24.36
C TRP A 304 -0.32 21.11 25.64
N LYS A 305 -0.07 20.46 26.77
CA LYS A 305 -0.02 21.14 28.06
C LYS A 305 1.40 21.69 28.25
N PRO A 306 1.60 22.76 29.03
CA PRO A 306 2.94 23.28 29.31
C PRO A 306 3.70 22.30 30.23
N ARG A 307 4.26 21.24 29.63
CA ARG A 307 5.02 20.17 30.28
C ARG A 307 6.36 19.98 29.57
N ALA A 308 7.25 19.20 30.18
CA ALA A 308 8.52 18.84 29.56
C ALA A 308 8.28 18.06 28.25
N LEU A 309 9.21 18.20 27.30
CA LEU A 309 9.24 17.37 26.10
C LEU A 309 9.43 15.89 26.48
N GLY A 310 8.83 15.01 25.70
CA GLY A 310 8.73 13.58 25.95
C GLY A 310 7.50 13.16 26.75
N THR A 311 6.53 14.06 26.97
CA THR A 311 5.31 13.79 27.76
C THR A 311 4.00 13.89 26.97
N HIS A 312 4.07 14.12 25.66
CA HIS A 312 2.95 14.34 24.74
C HIS A 312 2.79 13.22 23.69
N GLN A 313 3.42 12.07 23.93
CA GLN A 313 3.37 10.94 23.02
C GLN A 313 2.01 10.22 23.05
N GLN A 314 1.58 9.71 21.91
CA GLN A 314 0.32 8.96 21.75
C GLN A 314 0.52 7.56 21.14
N GLY A 315 1.52 7.39 20.28
CA GLY A 315 1.81 6.14 19.60
C GLY A 315 2.73 5.25 20.41
N VAL A 316 3.99 5.16 19.98
CA VAL A 316 5.01 4.39 20.70
C VAL A 316 5.31 5.03 22.06
N ASP A 317 5.00 4.35 23.16
CA ASP A 317 5.33 4.82 24.51
C ASP A 317 6.81 4.52 24.84
N PRO A 318 7.69 5.53 25.00
CA PRO A 318 9.11 5.34 25.31
C PRO A 318 9.34 4.66 26.66
N ALA A 319 8.44 4.86 27.63
CA ALA A 319 8.56 4.28 28.95
C ALA A 319 8.28 2.77 28.95
N ARG A 320 7.60 2.28 27.91
CA ARG A 320 7.21 0.87 27.74
C ARG A 320 7.91 0.19 26.56
N THR A 321 8.76 0.92 25.83
CA THR A 321 9.39 0.41 24.61
C THR A 321 10.89 0.30 24.78
N LEU A 322 11.43 -0.89 24.48
CA LEU A 322 12.87 -1.07 24.29
C LEU A 322 13.18 -1.36 22.83
N VAL A 323 14.32 -0.85 22.39
CA VAL A 323 14.80 -1.04 21.03
C VAL A 323 15.97 -2.02 21.06
N LEU A 324 15.79 -3.18 20.45
CA LEU A 324 16.87 -4.13 20.18
C LEU A 324 17.66 -3.65 18.97
N VAL A 325 18.95 -3.40 19.15
CA VAL A 325 19.87 -3.01 18.08
C VAL A 325 20.77 -4.19 17.76
N ILE A 326 20.83 -4.56 16.48
CA ILE A 326 21.60 -5.70 15.98
C ILE A 326 22.55 -5.19 14.91
N LYS A 327 23.85 -5.26 15.19
CA LYS A 327 24.90 -4.94 14.22
C LYS A 327 25.58 -6.23 13.80
N GLY A 328 25.45 -6.63 12.54
CA GLY A 328 26.12 -7.85 12.06
C GLY A 328 25.74 -8.26 10.65
N GLN A 329 26.25 -9.42 10.23
CA GLN A 329 25.91 -10.00 8.93
C GLN A 329 24.73 -10.98 8.98
N LEU A 330 24.28 -11.37 10.18
CA LEU A 330 23.24 -12.40 10.38
C LEU A 330 21.98 -12.10 9.55
N LEU A 331 21.39 -10.92 9.72
CA LEU A 331 20.13 -10.54 9.04
C LEU A 331 20.32 -10.29 7.54
N ARG A 332 21.55 -10.04 7.08
CA ARG A 332 21.86 -10.00 5.65
C ARG A 332 21.91 -11.39 5.03
N ARG A 333 22.44 -12.36 5.77
CA ARG A 333 22.55 -13.75 5.31
C ARG A 333 21.23 -14.53 5.47
N TYR A 334 20.46 -14.19 6.50
CA TYR A 334 19.18 -14.81 6.85
C TYR A 334 18.11 -13.72 7.06
N PRO A 335 17.62 -13.10 5.97
CA PRO A 335 16.64 -12.01 6.07
C PRO A 335 15.29 -12.46 6.66
N ASP A 336 14.95 -13.75 6.54
CA ASP A 336 13.70 -14.30 7.05
C ASP A 336 13.74 -14.67 8.54
N THR A 337 14.80 -14.28 9.27
CA THR A 337 14.94 -14.58 10.71
C THR A 337 13.79 -13.96 11.50
N LEU A 338 13.07 -14.78 12.26
CA LEU A 338 12.02 -14.34 13.17
C LEU A 338 12.65 -13.83 14.46
N ILE A 339 12.32 -12.59 14.84
CA ILE A 339 12.79 -11.98 16.08
C ILE A 339 11.60 -11.55 16.91
N TYR A 340 11.54 -12.03 18.14
CA TYR A 340 10.46 -11.73 19.08
C TYR A 340 10.97 -11.84 20.53
N ALA A 341 10.24 -11.24 21.48
CA ALA A 341 10.57 -11.34 22.90
C ALA A 341 9.64 -12.37 23.59
N VAL A 342 10.18 -13.13 24.55
CA VAL A 342 9.43 -14.07 25.38
C VAL A 342 9.74 -13.84 26.85
N PRO A 343 8.75 -13.93 27.75
CA PRO A 343 9.03 -13.80 29.17
C PRO A 343 9.88 -14.97 29.64
N ALA A 344 10.79 -14.72 30.58
CA ALA A 344 11.49 -15.78 31.28
C ALA A 344 10.67 -16.27 32.47
N ALA A 345 10.92 -17.49 32.92
CA ALA A 345 10.42 -18.06 34.17
C ALA A 345 11.55 -18.75 34.92
N TRP A 346 11.45 -18.80 36.25
CA TRP A 346 12.42 -19.53 37.07
C TRP A 346 12.05 -21.01 37.16
N GLN A 347 13.01 -21.87 36.83
CA GLN A 347 12.98 -23.29 37.14
C GLN A 347 14.17 -23.61 38.04
N GLY A 348 13.94 -23.61 39.35
CA GLY A 348 15.02 -23.65 40.34
C GLY A 348 15.91 -22.41 40.23
N ALA A 349 17.20 -22.61 39.95
CA ALA A 349 18.19 -21.54 39.78
C ALA A 349 18.40 -21.12 38.31
N VAL A 350 17.70 -21.75 37.36
CA VAL A 350 17.88 -21.51 35.92
C VAL A 350 16.67 -20.75 35.37
N ARG A 351 16.92 -19.86 34.41
CA ARG A 351 15.86 -19.19 33.65
C ARG A 351 15.50 -20.02 32.43
N ILE A 352 14.21 -20.31 32.29
CA ILE A 352 13.62 -20.98 31.13
C ILE A 352 12.61 -20.07 30.46
N GLU A 353 12.15 -20.45 29.28
CA GLU A 353 11.04 -19.76 28.62
C GLU A 353 9.76 -19.89 29.45
N GLY A 354 9.09 -18.76 29.66
CA GLY A 354 7.81 -18.69 30.35
C GLY A 354 6.63 -19.05 29.43
N PRO A 355 5.47 -19.40 30.00
CA PRO A 355 4.33 -19.92 29.24
C PRO A 355 3.49 -18.84 28.53
N GLN A 356 3.84 -17.54 28.63
CA GLN A 356 3.01 -16.49 28.01
C GLN A 356 3.32 -16.29 26.52
N ASP A 357 2.41 -15.57 25.86
CA ASP A 357 2.53 -15.26 24.44
C ASP A 357 3.79 -14.45 24.12
N ARG A 358 4.36 -14.77 22.96
CA ARG A 358 5.50 -14.09 22.35
C ARG A 358 5.11 -12.67 21.93
N LEU A 359 5.96 -11.72 22.28
CA LEU A 359 5.82 -10.31 21.94
C LEU A 359 6.58 -9.99 20.64
N HIS A 360 5.84 -9.57 19.63
CA HIS A 360 6.40 -9.15 18.35
C HIS A 360 6.84 -7.67 18.37
N PRO A 361 7.79 -7.28 17.50
CA PRO A 361 8.20 -5.88 17.40
C PRO A 361 7.04 -5.01 16.88
N ALA A 362 6.87 -3.82 17.46
CA ALA A 362 5.89 -2.82 17.04
C ALA A 362 6.36 -2.03 15.81
N PHE A 363 7.68 -1.89 15.64
CA PHE A 363 8.30 -1.27 14.47
C PHE A 363 9.69 -1.86 14.24
N VAL A 364 10.14 -1.81 12.99
CA VAL A 364 11.43 -2.35 12.55
C VAL A 364 12.05 -1.37 11.58
N GLY A 365 13.37 -1.19 11.64
CA GLY A 365 14.09 -0.40 10.65
C GLY A 365 15.56 -0.79 10.56
N ALA A 366 16.27 -0.12 9.64
CA ALA A 366 17.68 -0.33 9.42
C ALA A 366 18.45 0.99 9.52
N LEU A 367 19.59 0.97 10.21
CA LEU A 367 20.54 2.07 10.28
C LEU A 367 21.73 1.71 9.39
N GLY A 368 21.75 2.26 8.18
CA GLY A 368 22.77 1.95 7.19
C GLY A 368 22.64 0.51 6.66
N ARG A 369 23.78 -0.17 6.41
CA ARG A 369 23.80 -1.47 5.71
C ARG A 369 23.95 -2.67 6.63
N ASP A 370 24.37 -2.46 7.87
CA ASP A 370 24.83 -3.50 8.80
C ASP A 370 24.15 -3.44 10.16
N VAL A 371 23.32 -2.44 10.43
CA VAL A 371 22.60 -2.29 11.70
C VAL A 371 21.09 -2.33 11.46
N ALA A 372 20.40 -3.17 12.22
CA ALA A 372 18.95 -3.22 12.28
C ALA A 372 18.49 -2.85 13.69
N PHE A 373 17.30 -2.25 13.80
CA PHE A 373 16.67 -1.98 15.08
C PHE A 373 15.22 -2.47 15.09
N LEU A 374 14.79 -2.99 16.24
CA LEU A 374 13.45 -3.53 16.46
C LEU A 374 12.89 -2.98 17.77
N GLY A 375 11.76 -2.28 17.72
CA GLY A 375 11.11 -1.73 18.91
C GLY A 375 10.06 -2.68 19.48
N PHE A 376 10.14 -3.02 20.76
CA PHE A 376 9.21 -3.90 21.46
C PHE A 376 8.42 -3.11 22.50
N CYS A 377 7.10 -2.99 22.31
CA CYS A 377 6.20 -2.33 23.26
C CYS A 377 5.67 -3.35 24.27
N PHE A 378 6.17 -3.29 25.51
CA PHE A 378 5.81 -4.25 26.55
C PHE A 378 4.43 -3.97 27.16
N PRO A 379 3.70 -5.01 27.62
CA PRO A 379 2.38 -4.86 28.25
C PRO A 379 2.35 -3.88 29.44
N ALA A 380 1.17 -3.34 29.74
CA ALA A 380 1.01 -2.42 30.86
C ALA A 380 1.33 -3.15 32.19
N GLY A 381 2.14 -2.51 33.03
CA GLY A 381 2.62 -3.08 34.30
C GLY A 381 4.01 -3.70 34.25
N VAL A 382 4.61 -3.84 33.06
CA VAL A 382 6.02 -4.23 32.90
C VAL A 382 6.88 -2.97 32.90
N ASP A 383 7.75 -2.81 33.90
CA ASP A 383 8.79 -1.78 33.87
C ASP A 383 9.96 -2.26 33.02
N VAL A 384 10.19 -1.62 31.87
CA VAL A 384 11.25 -2.03 30.94
C VAL A 384 12.66 -1.99 31.54
N ARG A 385 12.93 -1.10 32.50
CA ARG A 385 14.26 -0.96 33.12
C ARG A 385 14.50 -2.00 34.21
N ARG A 386 13.44 -2.67 34.68
CA ARG A 386 13.50 -3.52 35.87
C ARG A 386 13.05 -4.94 35.59
N ASP A 387 11.93 -5.08 34.91
CA ASP A 387 11.23 -6.35 34.73
C ASP A 387 11.66 -7.05 33.43
N VAL A 388 12.09 -6.31 32.40
CA VAL A 388 12.68 -6.90 31.18
C VAL A 388 14.10 -7.41 31.44
N ILE A 389 14.94 -6.59 32.06
CA ILE A 389 16.31 -6.99 32.46
C ILE A 389 16.25 -8.10 33.51
N GLY A 390 15.27 -8.03 34.41
CA GLY A 390 15.09 -9.00 35.48
C GLY A 390 16.16 -8.89 36.57
N SER A 391 16.16 -9.87 37.47
CA SER A 391 17.12 -10.01 38.55
C SER A 391 17.93 -11.28 38.35
N PRO A 392 19.25 -11.31 38.65
CA PRO A 392 20.04 -12.54 38.64
C PRO A 392 19.67 -13.51 39.76
N ARG A 393 18.94 -13.03 40.78
CA ARG A 393 18.50 -13.85 41.93
C ARG A 393 17.10 -14.42 41.70
N ALA A 394 16.97 -15.74 41.77
CA ALA A 394 15.71 -16.46 41.63
C ALA A 394 14.62 -15.99 42.63
N GLY A 395 15.01 -15.75 43.89
CA GLY A 395 14.09 -15.31 44.95
C GLY A 395 13.51 -13.89 44.77
N ALA A 396 14.00 -13.11 43.80
CA ALA A 396 13.49 -11.77 43.55
C ALA A 396 12.23 -11.74 42.66
N GLY A 397 11.75 -12.88 42.18
CA GLY A 397 10.49 -12.98 41.41
C GLY A 397 10.47 -12.26 40.06
N ARG A 398 11.62 -11.80 39.57
CA ARG A 398 11.79 -11.06 38.31
C ARG A 398 12.71 -11.84 37.37
N PRO A 399 12.18 -12.86 36.67
CA PRO A 399 13.00 -13.72 35.81
C PRO A 399 13.57 -12.99 34.60
N GLY A 400 12.95 -11.90 34.13
CA GLY A 400 13.41 -11.15 32.96
C GLY A 400 12.71 -11.59 31.67
N TRP A 401 13.27 -11.19 30.54
CA TRP A 401 12.79 -11.54 29.20
C TRP A 401 13.95 -12.02 28.33
N PHE A 402 13.64 -12.90 27.39
CA PHE A 402 14.54 -13.34 26.33
C PHE A 402 14.15 -12.71 25.00
N PHE A 403 15.15 -12.40 24.18
CA PHE A 403 14.99 -12.10 22.77
C PHE A 403 15.34 -13.36 21.98
N ALA A 404 14.36 -13.88 21.27
CA ALA A 404 14.47 -15.09 20.47
C ALA A 404 14.86 -14.72 19.03
N PHE A 405 15.84 -15.46 18.50
CA PHE A 405 16.21 -15.49 17.09
C PHE A 405 15.86 -16.87 16.57
N GLU A 406 14.82 -16.95 15.74
CA GLU A 406 14.29 -18.20 15.25
C GLU A 406 14.35 -18.25 13.72
N GLN A 407 14.89 -19.34 13.20
CA GLN A 407 14.74 -19.65 11.79
C GLN A 407 13.29 -20.05 11.53
N PRO A 408 12.62 -19.44 10.55
CA PRO A 408 11.24 -19.82 10.23
C PRO A 408 11.19 -21.30 9.85
N ALA A 409 10.17 -22.01 10.32
CA ALA A 409 9.95 -23.42 9.99
C ALA A 409 9.52 -23.64 8.51
N THR A 410 9.58 -22.61 7.68
CA THR A 410 9.27 -22.67 6.25
C THR A 410 10.46 -23.26 5.49
N GLY A 411 10.22 -24.34 4.75
CA GLY A 411 11.25 -25.00 3.93
C GLY A 411 12.07 -26.02 4.71
N PRO A 412 11.56 -27.25 4.91
CA PRO A 412 12.29 -28.32 5.59
C PRO A 412 13.63 -28.58 4.89
N ARG A 413 14.71 -28.61 5.66
CA ARG A 413 16.05 -28.94 5.17
C ARG A 413 16.44 -30.32 5.64
N PHE A 414 17.15 -31.04 4.79
CA PHE A 414 17.69 -32.35 5.12
C PHE A 414 19.19 -32.32 5.00
N GLY A 415 19.88 -32.85 6.01
CA GLY A 415 21.33 -32.84 6.11
C GLY A 415 21.78 -33.23 7.51
N LEU A 416 23.06 -33.54 7.65
CA LEU A 416 23.69 -33.83 8.92
C LEU A 416 24.65 -32.70 9.29
N ASP A 417 24.98 -32.59 10.58
CA ASP A 417 25.91 -31.59 11.06
C ASP A 417 27.36 -31.94 10.70
N LEU A 418 28.21 -30.92 10.71
CA LEU A 418 29.65 -31.11 10.60
C LEU A 418 30.16 -31.75 11.91
N GLY A 419 30.72 -32.96 11.78
CA GLY A 419 31.25 -33.69 12.93
C GLY A 419 32.70 -33.31 13.26
N ARG A 420 33.13 -33.68 14.46
CA ARG A 420 34.53 -33.68 14.88
C ARG A 420 35.16 -35.03 14.55
N SER A 421 36.43 -35.05 14.15
CA SER A 421 37.14 -36.29 13.78
C SER A 421 37.07 -37.41 14.84
N GLN A 422 37.04 -37.04 16.12
CA GLN A 422 36.90 -37.95 17.26
C GLN A 422 35.57 -38.73 17.32
N GLN A 423 34.56 -38.30 16.55
CA GLN A 423 33.25 -38.94 16.45
C GLN A 423 33.24 -40.08 15.41
N ALA A 424 34.30 -40.24 14.61
CA ALA A 424 34.37 -41.27 13.59
C ALA A 424 34.26 -42.68 14.19
N GLY A 425 33.38 -43.51 13.64
CA GLY A 425 33.16 -44.89 14.10
C GLY A 425 32.50 -45.02 15.48
N ARG A 426 32.16 -43.91 16.14
CA ARG A 426 31.28 -43.87 17.31
C ARG A 426 29.83 -43.87 16.85
N ILE A 427 28.92 -44.24 17.75
CA ILE A 427 27.48 -44.16 17.48
C ILE A 427 26.92 -43.07 18.41
N PRO A 428 26.23 -42.05 17.89
CA PRO A 428 25.66 -40.96 18.69
C PRO A 428 24.59 -41.48 19.65
N ALA A 429 24.34 -40.82 20.79
CA ALA A 429 23.35 -41.29 21.75
C ALA A 429 21.92 -41.12 21.21
N THR A 430 21.64 -39.94 20.64
CA THR A 430 20.37 -39.57 19.98
C THR A 430 20.59 -39.31 18.49
N TRP A 431 19.50 -39.29 17.70
CA TRP A 431 19.62 -38.94 16.28
C TRP A 431 20.05 -37.50 16.02
N SER A 432 19.77 -36.58 16.95
CA SER A 432 20.15 -35.17 16.83
C SER A 432 21.65 -34.93 16.96
N GLU A 433 22.40 -35.87 17.54
CA GLU A 433 23.87 -35.83 17.59
C GLU A 433 24.53 -36.43 16.34
N LEU A 434 23.75 -36.94 15.38
CA LEU A 434 24.26 -37.55 14.17
C LEU A 434 24.92 -36.49 13.27
N SER A 435 26.14 -36.79 12.83
CA SER A 435 26.96 -35.89 12.02
C SER A 435 27.55 -36.63 10.83
N TRP A 436 28.00 -35.90 9.81
CA TRP A 436 28.62 -36.49 8.62
C TRP A 436 29.80 -37.39 8.96
N VAL A 437 30.56 -37.11 10.02
CA VAL A 437 31.72 -37.92 10.43
C VAL A 437 31.31 -39.28 10.99
N HIS A 438 30.11 -39.40 11.58
CA HIS A 438 29.59 -40.70 12.03
C HIS A 438 29.28 -41.63 10.86
N VAL A 439 28.77 -41.07 9.76
CA VAL A 439 28.34 -41.83 8.57
C VAL A 439 29.51 -42.08 7.62
N MET A 440 30.34 -41.07 7.39
CA MET A 440 31.39 -41.06 6.36
C MET A 440 32.78 -41.37 6.92
N GLY A 441 32.96 -41.32 8.25
CA GLY A 441 34.27 -41.37 8.89
C GLY A 441 35.11 -40.12 8.59
N THR A 442 36.43 -40.25 8.68
CA THR A 442 37.42 -39.22 8.30
C THR A 442 37.95 -39.41 6.87
N GLY A 443 37.33 -40.29 6.09
CA GLY A 443 37.74 -40.60 4.72
C GLY A 443 37.45 -39.49 3.71
N PRO A 444 37.92 -39.62 2.45
CA PRO A 444 37.64 -38.65 1.40
C PRO A 444 36.14 -38.49 1.18
N ALA A 445 35.70 -37.27 0.82
CA ALA A 445 34.30 -36.96 0.56
C ALA A 445 33.73 -37.90 -0.52
N GLN A 446 32.77 -38.76 -0.14
CA GLN A 446 32.08 -39.63 -1.09
C GLN A 446 30.84 -38.90 -1.63
N SER A 447 30.46 -39.20 -2.87
CA SER A 447 29.28 -38.61 -3.53
C SER A 447 27.94 -39.19 -3.04
N HIS A 448 27.97 -40.25 -2.24
CA HIS A 448 26.80 -40.99 -1.79
C HIS A 448 26.87 -41.27 -0.28
N LEU A 449 25.70 -41.42 0.32
CA LEU A 449 25.53 -41.67 1.74
C LEU A 449 25.49 -43.19 1.99
N PRO A 450 26.51 -43.79 2.63
CA PRO A 450 26.55 -45.23 2.86
C PRO A 450 25.54 -45.62 3.96
N LEU A 451 24.68 -46.59 3.65
CA LEU A 451 23.67 -47.09 4.60
C LEU A 451 24.25 -48.12 5.57
N SER A 452 25.24 -48.91 5.14
CA SER A 452 25.85 -50.01 5.90
C SER A 452 26.64 -49.64 7.17
N PRO A 453 27.46 -48.56 7.24
CA PRO A 453 28.35 -48.34 8.39
C PRO A 453 27.62 -48.10 9.72
N LEU A 454 26.39 -47.56 9.67
CA LEU A 454 25.50 -47.46 10.84
C LEU A 454 24.52 -48.64 10.95
N ALA A 455 24.06 -49.19 9.83
CA ALA A 455 23.13 -50.32 9.80
C ALA A 455 23.73 -51.64 10.31
N ALA A 456 25.06 -51.80 10.33
CA ALA A 456 25.70 -52.98 10.93
C ALA A 456 25.66 -52.99 12.47
N ARG A 457 25.38 -51.85 13.11
CA ARG A 457 25.30 -51.71 14.58
C ARG A 457 23.87 -51.52 15.10
N ASN A 458 23.00 -50.89 14.30
CA ASN A 458 21.51 -50.89 14.28
C ASN A 458 20.64 -50.85 15.57
N PRO A 459 20.99 -50.14 16.66
CA PRO A 459 19.99 -49.90 17.68
C PRO A 459 18.98 -48.85 17.21
N THR A 460 17.71 -49.06 17.50
CA THR A 460 16.69 -48.01 17.46
C THR A 460 17.09 -46.91 18.43
N ARG A 461 17.07 -45.64 18.00
CA ARG A 461 17.48 -44.51 18.85
C ARG A 461 16.39 -43.45 18.99
N PRO A 462 16.31 -42.81 20.17
CA PRO A 462 15.41 -41.70 20.40
C PRO A 462 15.94 -40.42 19.77
N TYR A 463 15.02 -39.48 19.59
CA TYR A 463 15.32 -38.06 19.42
C TYR A 463 15.36 -37.40 20.80
N ASP A 464 16.10 -36.30 20.93
CA ASP A 464 16.05 -35.37 22.06
C ASP A 464 14.79 -34.47 22.02
N ASP A 465 13.66 -35.00 21.59
CA ASP A 465 12.39 -34.27 21.53
C ASP A 465 11.88 -34.00 22.96
N GLU A 466 11.60 -32.75 23.30
CA GLU A 466 10.88 -32.40 24.53
C GLU A 466 9.36 -32.54 24.29
N GLY A 467 8.71 -33.48 24.98
CA GLY A 467 7.26 -33.65 24.94
C GLY A 467 6.78 -35.11 25.12
N ALA A 468 5.46 -35.33 25.08
CA ALA A 468 4.86 -36.66 25.24
C ALA A 468 5.18 -37.64 24.09
N ASN A 469 5.71 -37.12 22.99
CA ASN A 469 5.97 -37.84 21.76
C ASN A 469 7.42 -38.33 21.70
N THR A 470 7.70 -39.49 22.30
CA THR A 470 9.01 -40.13 22.26
C THR A 470 9.11 -41.07 21.05
N TRP A 471 9.54 -40.51 19.92
CA TRP A 471 9.74 -41.30 18.71
C TRP A 471 11.12 -41.93 18.70
N THR A 472 11.20 -43.12 18.13
CA THR A 472 12.47 -43.79 17.93
C THR A 472 12.54 -44.34 16.52
N GLU A 473 13.64 -44.07 15.82
CA GLU A 473 13.82 -44.49 14.43
C GLU A 473 15.07 -45.35 14.28
N ARG A 474 15.14 -46.04 13.15
CA ARG A 474 16.25 -46.90 12.78
C ARG A 474 16.85 -46.46 11.45
N TRP A 475 18.17 -46.33 11.42
CA TRP A 475 18.90 -45.96 10.20
C TRP A 475 18.64 -46.98 9.07
N ALA A 476 18.46 -46.48 7.85
CA ALA A 476 18.20 -47.29 6.66
C ALA A 476 16.97 -48.23 6.76
N LEU A 477 16.00 -47.93 7.63
CA LEU A 477 14.74 -48.69 7.72
C LEU A 477 13.85 -48.44 6.50
N ASP A 478 13.47 -47.18 6.29
CA ASP A 478 12.66 -46.73 5.16
C ASP A 478 12.95 -45.25 4.84
N ALA A 479 12.32 -44.74 3.79
CA ALA A 479 12.51 -43.36 3.37
C ALA A 479 11.99 -42.33 4.38
N ALA A 480 10.98 -42.67 5.18
CA ALA A 480 10.40 -41.77 6.18
C ALA A 480 11.32 -41.64 7.41
N ALA A 481 11.86 -42.75 7.90
CA ALA A 481 12.87 -42.81 8.95
C ALA A 481 14.13 -42.04 8.53
N MET A 482 14.60 -42.23 7.29
CA MET A 482 15.74 -41.48 6.77
C MET A 482 15.46 -39.98 6.66
N ALA A 483 14.28 -39.58 6.18
CA ALA A 483 13.89 -38.18 6.12
C ALA A 483 13.85 -37.57 7.52
N ARG A 484 13.29 -38.26 8.51
CA ARG A 484 13.21 -37.77 9.89
C ARG A 484 14.58 -37.67 10.57
N ILE A 485 15.44 -38.68 10.41
CA ILE A 485 16.80 -38.67 10.98
C ILE A 485 17.63 -37.54 10.38
N THR A 486 17.49 -37.28 9.08
CA THR A 486 18.24 -36.23 8.38
C THR A 486 17.55 -34.87 8.42
N PHE A 487 16.38 -34.75 9.04
CA PHE A 487 15.66 -33.48 9.11
C PHE A 487 16.42 -32.48 9.99
N GLN A 488 16.86 -31.37 9.40
CA GLN A 488 17.51 -30.29 10.13
C GLN A 488 16.45 -29.44 10.81
N ARG A 489 16.46 -29.46 12.14
CA ARG A 489 15.56 -28.64 12.95
C ARG A 489 15.88 -27.16 12.77
N PRO A 490 14.86 -26.29 12.69
CA PRO A 490 15.09 -24.85 12.67
C PRO A 490 15.89 -24.41 13.90
N VAL A 491 16.87 -23.55 13.67
CA VAL A 491 17.67 -22.99 14.77
C VAL A 491 16.82 -22.00 15.55
N ARG A 492 16.85 -22.12 16.87
CA ARG A 492 16.26 -21.15 17.80
C ARG A 492 17.27 -20.81 18.87
N MET A 493 17.61 -19.54 18.99
CA MET A 493 18.54 -19.02 19.98
C MET A 493 17.82 -18.00 20.87
N LEU A 494 17.95 -18.15 22.19
CA LEU A 494 17.40 -17.22 23.17
C LEU A 494 18.56 -16.44 23.80
N VAL A 495 18.48 -15.11 23.76
CA VAL A 495 19.43 -14.23 24.46
C VAL A 495 18.70 -13.48 25.55
N HIS A 496 19.18 -13.57 26.78
CA HIS A 496 18.52 -12.91 27.90
C HIS A 496 18.86 -11.40 27.92
N ALA A 497 17.89 -10.57 28.33
CA ALA A 497 18.03 -9.12 28.32
C ALA A 497 19.21 -8.60 29.18
N ASP A 498 19.55 -9.28 30.28
CA ASP A 498 20.71 -8.91 31.13
C ASP A 498 22.07 -9.04 30.40
N GLN A 499 22.17 -9.91 29.40
CA GLN A 499 23.37 -10.10 28.58
C GLN A 499 23.50 -9.05 27.47
N LEU A 500 22.41 -8.34 27.17
CA LEU A 500 22.35 -7.32 26.10
C LEU A 500 22.71 -5.92 26.61
N LEU A 501 22.89 -5.76 27.91
CA LEU A 501 23.45 -4.56 28.48
C LEU A 501 24.96 -4.66 28.39
N SER A 502 25.59 -3.70 27.72
CA SER A 502 27.03 -3.53 27.88
C SER A 502 27.30 -3.29 29.36
N ALA A 503 28.09 -4.16 29.99
CA ALA A 503 28.71 -3.78 31.27
C ALA A 503 29.46 -2.47 31.01
N PRO A 504 29.32 -1.44 31.86
CA PRO A 504 30.15 -0.25 31.75
C PRO A 504 31.60 -0.73 31.78
N SER A 505 32.31 -0.61 30.67
CA SER A 505 33.75 -0.81 30.66
C SER A 505 34.33 0.15 31.68
N GLU A 506 35.14 -0.36 32.62
CA GLU A 506 35.95 0.41 33.57
C GLU A 506 37.02 1.26 32.84
N GLN A 507 36.59 2.14 31.95
CA GLN A 507 37.42 3.08 31.20
C GLN A 507 36.83 4.49 31.27
N GLU A 508 36.38 4.89 32.45
CA GLU A 508 36.33 6.30 32.84
C GLU A 508 36.77 6.38 34.32
N SER A 509 38.09 6.36 34.52
CA SER A 509 38.76 6.86 35.73
C SER A 509 39.77 7.92 35.32
#